data_AF-A0A3R7D9T0-F1
#
_entry.id   AF-A0A3R7D9T0-F1
#
_cell.length_a   1.000
_cell.length_b   1.000
_cell.length_c   1.000
_cell.angle_alpha   90.00
_cell.angle_beta   90.00
_cell.angle_gamma   90.00
#
_symmetry.space_group_name_H-M   'P 1'
#
loop_
_entity.id
_entity.type
_entity.pdbx_description
1 polymer ?
#
loop_
_entity_poly.entity_id
_entity_poly.type
_entity_poly.pdbx_seq_one_letter_code
_entity_poly.pdbx_strand_id
1 'polypeptide(L)'
;MAERLLLLTSNGIKSEEMRQATVDFFNGDHCGQRLLFVDTAAEPLSATDYVEESKRALISLGFRLEENVDIKRLSTESLRMVLKKCNGVFVEGGDPYYLLYWLRTSHFKRIVADRMDENPFAYIGSSSGSVVACKDASVIKWHHLKSRFTNTIGLTDFSGLQLALVDSIYPHAHEGTKKLIKKQAKPSRKIVPIKDNQALAVTGEKIELVGQVEQTQPKQQKSSEIMLSRLTDSNRPLIARARDALTLLQSTHPDLRDSSQLLILQWAVRVLKKPENYGDTDRRNAQIQGLKILNSISQQYSA
;
A
#
# COMPACT_ATOMS: atom_id res chain seq x y z
N MET A 1 -15.64 17.89 7.35
CA MET A 1 -14.38 17.55 6.67
C MET A 1 -14.44 16.08 6.32
N ALA A 2 -14.01 15.69 5.13
CA ALA A 2 -13.98 14.27 4.78
C ALA A 2 -13.02 13.51 5.70
N GLU A 3 -13.29 12.23 5.88
CA GLU A 3 -12.47 11.37 6.73
C GLU A 3 -11.08 11.19 6.09
N ARG A 4 -10.04 11.65 6.80
CA ARG A 4 -8.67 11.48 6.34
C ARG A 4 -8.27 10.02 6.49
N LEU A 5 -7.93 9.36 5.40
CA LEU A 5 -7.48 7.97 5.37
C LEU A 5 -6.00 7.93 4.98
N LEU A 6 -5.11 7.68 5.95
CA LEU A 6 -3.69 7.53 5.69
C LEU A 6 -3.13 6.27 6.36
N LEU A 7 -2.36 5.48 5.59
CA LEU A 7 -1.57 4.38 6.11
C LEU A 7 -0.09 4.68 5.89
N LEU A 8 0.59 5.08 6.97
CA LEU A 8 1.99 5.52 6.94
C LEU A 8 2.89 4.35 7.35
N THR A 9 3.44 3.64 6.37
CA THR A 9 4.26 2.43 6.59
C THR A 9 5.75 2.75 6.65
N SER A 10 6.51 1.91 7.36
CA SER A 10 7.98 2.01 7.36
C SER A 10 8.60 1.47 6.07
N ASN A 11 8.20 0.28 5.63
CA ASN A 11 8.82 -0.45 4.52
C ASN A 11 7.78 -1.00 3.53
N GLY A 12 6.73 -0.21 3.27
CA GLY A 12 5.62 -0.61 2.40
C GLY A 12 4.79 -1.72 3.01
N ILE A 13 4.16 -2.51 2.13
CA ILE A 13 3.24 -3.59 2.49
C ILE A 13 3.81 -4.99 2.21
N LYS A 14 5.14 -5.11 2.36
CA LYS A 14 5.88 -6.30 1.93
C LYS A 14 5.74 -7.48 2.89
N SER A 15 5.72 -7.20 4.19
CA SER A 15 5.59 -8.23 5.22
C SER A 15 4.14 -8.68 5.34
N GLU A 16 3.94 -9.87 5.89
CA GLU A 16 2.61 -10.43 6.12
C GLU A 16 1.79 -9.56 7.08
N GLU A 17 2.42 -9.10 8.15
CA GLU A 17 1.82 -8.19 9.13
C GLU A 17 1.34 -6.89 8.46
N MET A 18 2.13 -6.37 7.53
CA MET A 18 1.76 -5.15 6.82
C MET A 18 0.68 -5.37 5.76
N ARG A 19 0.65 -6.55 5.13
CA ARG A 19 -0.46 -6.95 4.26
C ARG A 19 -1.75 -7.02 5.06
N GLN A 20 -1.75 -7.74 6.18
CA GLN A 20 -2.93 -7.86 7.04
C GLN A 20 -3.37 -6.49 7.58
N ALA A 21 -2.44 -5.67 8.08
CA ALA A 21 -2.75 -4.31 8.54
C ALA A 21 -3.35 -3.44 7.42
N THR A 22 -2.93 -3.63 6.17
CA THR A 22 -3.52 -2.95 5.01
C THR A 22 -4.95 -3.45 4.76
N VAL A 23 -5.18 -4.76 4.79
CA VAL A 23 -6.52 -5.34 4.65
C VAL A 23 -7.46 -4.78 5.73
N ASP A 24 -7.01 -4.77 6.99
CA ASP A 24 -7.78 -4.28 8.13
C ASP A 24 -8.04 -2.77 8.03
N PHE A 25 -7.05 -1.98 7.59
CA PHE A 25 -7.19 -0.53 7.36
C PHE A 25 -8.32 -0.20 6.39
N PHE A 26 -8.52 -1.02 5.36
CA PHE A 26 -9.62 -0.88 4.40
C PHE A 26 -10.88 -1.67 4.81
N ASN A 27 -10.96 -2.22 6.02
CA ASN A 27 -12.05 -3.10 6.48
C ASN A 27 -12.35 -4.26 5.51
N GLY A 28 -11.32 -4.75 4.80
CA GLY A 28 -11.46 -5.78 3.78
C GLY A 28 -12.03 -5.32 2.43
N ASP A 29 -12.36 -4.03 2.27
CA ASP A 29 -12.96 -3.44 1.06
C ASP A 29 -11.93 -2.73 0.15
N HIS A 30 -10.72 -3.27 0.07
CA HIS A 30 -9.64 -2.73 -0.76
C HIS A 30 -9.61 -3.32 -2.19
N CYS A 31 -10.20 -4.49 -2.39
CA CYS A 31 -10.09 -5.21 -3.65
C CYS A 31 -10.72 -4.43 -4.81
N GLY A 32 -9.96 -4.26 -5.88
CA GLY A 32 -10.36 -3.54 -7.07
C GLY A 32 -10.28 -2.01 -6.95
N GLN A 33 -9.95 -1.47 -5.77
CA GLN A 33 -9.64 -0.06 -5.62
C GLN A 33 -8.42 0.31 -6.47
N ARG A 34 -8.49 1.45 -7.14
CA ARG A 34 -7.41 1.95 -7.98
C ARG A 34 -6.51 2.90 -7.20
N LEU A 35 -5.22 2.62 -7.16
CA LEU A 35 -4.21 3.49 -6.56
C LEU A 35 -3.35 4.11 -7.65
N LEU A 36 -3.16 5.42 -7.62
CA LEU A 36 -2.04 6.04 -8.32
C LEU A 36 -0.74 5.60 -7.64
N PHE A 37 0.16 4.97 -8.38
CA PHE A 37 1.45 4.57 -7.85
C PHE A 37 2.50 5.64 -8.16
N VAL A 38 3.09 6.24 -7.12
CA VAL A 38 4.07 7.33 -7.22
C VAL A 38 5.42 6.81 -6.77
N ASP A 39 6.33 6.58 -7.71
CA ASP A 39 7.69 6.08 -7.51
C ASP A 39 8.78 7.14 -7.75
N THR A 40 8.41 8.42 -7.79
CA THR A 40 9.31 9.55 -8.03
C THR A 40 10.54 9.56 -7.12
N ALA A 41 10.41 9.05 -5.89
CA ALA A 41 11.52 8.94 -4.94
C ALA A 41 12.62 7.96 -5.40
N ALA A 42 12.27 6.97 -6.21
CA ALA A 42 13.17 5.92 -6.68
C ALA A 42 14.00 6.34 -7.89
N GLU A 43 13.54 7.32 -8.67
CA GLU A 43 14.18 7.76 -9.92
C GLU A 43 15.66 8.16 -9.83
N PRO A 44 16.15 8.88 -8.79
CA PRO A 44 17.57 9.22 -8.70
C PRO A 44 18.45 8.04 -8.25
N LEU A 45 17.87 6.87 -7.96
CA LEU A 45 18.56 5.72 -7.39
C LEU A 45 18.86 4.66 -8.45
N SER A 46 19.99 3.97 -8.30
CA SER A 46 20.38 2.88 -9.19
C SER A 46 19.72 1.53 -8.85
N ALA A 47 19.33 1.33 -7.58
CA ALA A 47 18.68 0.11 -7.12
C ALA A 47 17.19 0.39 -6.88
N THR A 48 16.33 -0.20 -7.70
CA THR A 48 14.87 0.05 -7.68
C THR A 48 14.02 -1.23 -7.60
N ASP A 49 14.63 -2.40 -7.33
CA ASP A 49 13.93 -3.69 -7.24
C ASP A 49 12.76 -3.66 -6.23
N TYR A 50 12.93 -2.87 -5.18
CA TYR A 50 11.92 -2.70 -4.13
C TYR A 50 10.62 -2.08 -4.64
N VAL A 51 10.66 -1.29 -5.73
CA VAL A 51 9.49 -0.65 -6.35
C VAL A 51 8.60 -1.73 -6.96
N GLU A 52 9.19 -2.64 -7.73
CA GLU A 52 8.47 -3.75 -8.36
C GLU A 52 7.98 -4.78 -7.33
N GLU A 53 8.67 -4.94 -6.20
CA GLU A 53 8.15 -5.71 -5.06
C GLU A 53 6.88 -5.08 -4.46
N SER A 54 6.87 -3.77 -4.24
CA SER A 54 5.70 -3.08 -3.70
C SER A 54 4.51 -3.12 -4.66
N LYS A 55 4.75 -2.93 -5.97
CA LYS A 55 3.71 -3.10 -6.99
C LYS A 55 3.11 -4.50 -6.94
N ARG A 56 3.96 -5.54 -6.93
CA ARG A 56 3.52 -6.93 -6.82
C ARG A 56 2.72 -7.18 -5.54
N ALA A 57 3.12 -6.62 -4.40
CA ALA A 57 2.40 -6.77 -3.15
C ALA A 57 1.01 -6.09 -3.18
N LEU A 58 0.90 -4.90 -3.78
CA LEU A 58 -0.38 -4.21 -3.93
C LEU A 58 -1.32 -4.97 -4.87
N ILE A 59 -0.79 -5.44 -6.00
CA ILE A 59 -1.55 -6.24 -6.98
C ILE A 59 -1.98 -7.57 -6.36
N SER A 60 -1.12 -8.22 -5.55
CA SER A 60 -1.47 -9.48 -4.89
C SER A 60 -2.53 -9.30 -3.82
N LEU A 61 -2.60 -8.14 -3.17
CA LEU A 61 -3.72 -7.76 -2.30
C LEU A 61 -4.99 -7.39 -3.08
N GLY A 62 -4.92 -7.26 -4.40
CA GLY A 62 -6.08 -7.01 -5.26
C GLY A 62 -6.32 -5.54 -5.59
N PHE A 63 -5.37 -4.63 -5.33
CA PHE A 63 -5.45 -3.26 -5.85
C PHE A 63 -5.21 -3.23 -7.37
N ARG A 64 -5.78 -2.24 -8.05
CA ARG A 64 -5.35 -1.82 -9.40
C ARG A 64 -4.36 -0.68 -9.28
N LEU A 65 -3.30 -0.70 -10.06
CA LEU A 65 -2.34 0.40 -10.11
C LEU A 65 -2.55 1.23 -11.37
N GLU A 66 -2.63 2.54 -11.18
CA GLU A 66 -2.41 3.50 -12.26
C GLU A 66 -0.91 3.80 -12.29
N GLU A 67 -0.21 3.18 -13.25
CA GLU A 67 1.25 3.23 -13.41
C GLU A 67 1.66 4.23 -14.51
N ASN A 68 2.97 4.49 -14.62
CA ASN A 68 3.58 5.36 -15.65
C ASN A 68 3.10 6.82 -15.61
N VAL A 69 2.67 7.29 -14.44
CA VAL A 69 2.27 8.67 -14.22
C VAL A 69 3.44 9.46 -13.65
N ASP A 70 4.15 10.17 -14.52
CA ASP A 70 5.22 11.08 -14.09
C ASP A 70 4.61 12.41 -13.59
N ILE A 71 4.47 12.53 -12.27
CA ILE A 71 3.93 13.73 -11.61
C ILE A 71 4.74 15.00 -11.89
N LYS A 72 6.00 14.88 -12.34
CA LYS A 72 6.88 16.02 -12.65
C LYS A 72 6.53 16.66 -13.99
N ARG A 73 5.95 15.88 -14.90
CA ARG A 73 5.66 16.28 -16.29
C ARG A 73 4.20 16.60 -16.51
N LEU A 74 3.32 16.17 -15.62
CA LEU A 74 1.90 16.47 -15.72
C LEU A 74 1.59 17.90 -15.25
N SER A 75 0.64 18.53 -15.94
CA SER A 75 -0.01 19.72 -15.41
C SER A 75 -0.84 19.37 -14.18
N THR A 76 -1.10 20.37 -13.32
CA THR A 76 -1.99 20.23 -12.16
C THR A 76 -3.37 19.67 -12.55
N GLU A 77 -3.93 20.09 -13.68
CA GLU A 77 -5.24 19.60 -14.13
C GLU A 77 -5.17 18.17 -14.65
N SER A 78 -4.11 17.81 -15.39
CA SER A 78 -3.89 16.42 -15.82
C SER A 78 -3.77 15.47 -14.63
N LEU A 79 -2.99 15.85 -13.62
CA LEU A 79 -2.85 15.06 -12.39
C LEU A 79 -4.18 14.96 -11.63
N ARG A 80 -4.97 16.04 -11.56
CA ARG A 80 -6.32 16.03 -10.99
C ARG A 80 -7.23 15.05 -11.73
N MET A 81 -7.20 15.02 -13.07
CA MET A 81 -7.99 14.08 -13.87
C MET A 81 -7.58 12.63 -13.67
N VAL A 82 -6.28 12.35 -13.47
CA VAL A 82 -5.80 11.00 -13.11
C VAL A 82 -6.35 10.60 -11.74
N LEU A 83 -6.23 11.47 -10.73
CA LEU A 83 -6.66 11.19 -9.36
C LEU A 83 -8.18 11.02 -9.22
N LYS A 84 -9.00 11.64 -10.09
CA LYS A 84 -10.45 11.42 -10.16
C LYS A 84 -10.83 9.96 -10.47
N LYS A 85 -9.98 9.22 -11.19
CA LYS A 85 -10.19 7.80 -11.51
C LYS A 85 -9.71 6.86 -10.40
N CYS A 86 -9.01 7.39 -9.40
CA CYS A 86 -8.38 6.62 -8.33
C CYS A 86 -9.18 6.70 -7.03
N ASN A 87 -9.03 5.67 -6.19
CA ASN A 87 -9.53 5.58 -4.82
C ASN A 87 -8.44 5.95 -3.80
N GLY A 88 -7.18 6.03 -4.23
CA GLY A 88 -6.09 6.46 -3.38
C GLY A 88 -4.79 6.70 -4.14
N VAL A 89 -3.75 7.04 -3.41
CA VAL A 89 -2.37 7.10 -3.88
C VAL A 89 -1.48 6.21 -3.01
N PHE A 90 -0.57 5.49 -3.65
CA PHE A 90 0.55 4.85 -2.99
C PHE A 90 1.82 5.63 -3.33
N VAL A 91 2.48 6.19 -2.32
CA VAL A 91 3.72 6.96 -2.48
C VAL A 91 4.88 6.13 -1.94
N GLU A 92 5.72 5.67 -2.85
CA GLU A 92 6.85 4.79 -2.56
C GLU A 92 8.00 5.53 -1.85
N GLY A 93 8.83 4.75 -1.15
CA GLY A 93 10.10 5.17 -0.58
C GLY A 93 11.18 5.41 -1.64
N GLY A 94 12.33 5.92 -1.19
CA GLY A 94 13.44 6.32 -2.04
C GLY A 94 14.07 7.61 -1.53
N ASP A 95 14.63 8.44 -2.40
CA ASP A 95 15.21 9.73 -2.02
C ASP A 95 14.10 10.70 -1.55
N PRO A 96 14.08 11.07 -0.25
CA PRO A 96 13.03 11.93 0.29
C PRO A 96 13.20 13.41 -0.12
N TYR A 97 14.41 13.87 -0.43
CA TYR A 97 14.65 15.24 -0.89
C TYR A 97 14.07 15.41 -2.30
N TYR A 98 14.35 14.45 -3.17
CA TYR A 98 13.81 14.41 -4.54
C TYR A 98 12.28 14.30 -4.53
N LEU A 99 11.75 13.40 -3.70
CA LEU A 99 10.30 13.21 -3.55
C LEU A 99 9.59 14.50 -3.09
N LEU A 100 10.04 15.10 -1.97
CA LEU A 100 9.37 16.29 -1.42
C LEU A 100 9.44 17.48 -2.38
N TYR A 101 10.56 17.65 -3.09
CA TYR A 101 10.70 18.69 -4.10
C TYR A 101 9.63 18.53 -5.20
N TRP A 102 9.52 17.35 -5.81
CA TRP A 102 8.60 17.16 -6.93
C TRP A 102 7.12 17.11 -6.54
N LEU A 103 6.78 16.60 -5.35
CA LEU A 103 5.42 16.68 -4.82
C LEU A 103 4.98 18.14 -4.60
N ARG A 104 5.92 19.04 -4.24
CA ARG A 104 5.62 20.47 -4.12
C ARG A 104 5.49 21.15 -5.47
N THR A 105 6.44 20.90 -6.37
CA THR A 105 6.44 21.48 -7.73
C THR A 105 5.19 21.08 -8.52
N SER A 106 4.68 19.86 -8.32
CA SER A 106 3.45 19.38 -8.95
C SER A 106 2.15 19.82 -8.25
N HIS A 107 2.25 20.60 -7.17
CA HIS A 107 1.12 20.98 -6.30
C HIS A 107 0.35 19.77 -5.72
N PHE A 108 1.03 18.63 -5.56
CA PHE A 108 0.44 17.35 -5.16
C PHE A 108 -0.38 17.44 -3.87
N LYS A 109 0.14 18.14 -2.84
CA LYS A 109 -0.57 18.37 -1.57
C LYS A 109 -2.00 18.86 -1.79
N ARG A 110 -2.15 19.93 -2.59
CA ARG A 110 -3.44 20.57 -2.82
C ARG A 110 -4.37 19.63 -3.57
N ILE A 111 -3.87 18.98 -4.62
CA ILE A 111 -4.71 18.10 -5.45
C ILE A 111 -5.18 16.88 -4.65
N VAL A 112 -4.31 16.27 -3.84
CA VAL A 112 -4.69 15.13 -2.98
C VAL A 112 -5.63 15.57 -1.86
N ALA A 113 -5.40 16.73 -1.24
CA ALA A 113 -6.32 17.27 -0.23
C ALA A 113 -7.72 17.55 -0.82
N ASP A 114 -7.78 18.24 -1.96
CA ASP A 114 -9.03 18.47 -2.69
C ASP A 114 -9.75 17.12 -2.97
N ARG A 115 -9.00 16.11 -3.42
CA ARG A 115 -9.55 14.78 -3.73
C ARG A 115 -10.03 14.02 -2.49
N MET A 116 -9.35 14.18 -1.36
CA MET A 116 -9.77 13.62 -0.05
C MET A 116 -11.06 14.27 0.44
N ASP A 117 -11.23 15.58 0.21
CA ASP A 117 -12.44 16.31 0.61
C ASP A 117 -13.67 15.97 -0.22
N GLU A 118 -13.49 15.51 -1.47
CA GLU A 118 -14.58 15.13 -2.38
C GLU A 118 -15.22 13.78 -2.03
N ASN A 119 -14.42 12.74 -1.80
CA ASN A 119 -14.87 11.38 -1.51
C ASN A 119 -13.77 10.63 -0.73
N PRO A 120 -14.07 9.52 -0.02
CA PRO A 120 -13.06 8.70 0.61
C PRO A 120 -11.89 8.41 -0.33
N PHE A 121 -10.69 8.82 0.09
CA PHE A 121 -9.49 8.73 -0.72
C PHE A 121 -8.29 8.42 0.17
N ALA A 122 -7.64 7.29 -0.07
CA ALA A 122 -6.54 6.82 0.77
C ALA A 122 -5.19 7.40 0.34
N TYR A 123 -4.34 7.73 1.30
CA TYR A 123 -2.92 7.94 1.09
C TYR A 123 -2.13 6.82 1.78
N ILE A 124 -1.40 6.02 1.02
CA ILE A 124 -0.52 4.99 1.56
C ILE A 124 0.91 5.42 1.31
N GLY A 125 1.66 5.69 2.38
CA GLY A 125 3.07 6.03 2.30
C GLY A 125 3.96 4.83 2.59
N SER A 126 5.08 4.72 1.89
CA SER A 126 6.19 3.82 2.21
C SER A 126 7.44 4.63 2.49
N SER A 127 8.09 4.41 3.64
CA SER A 127 9.34 5.07 4.05
C SER A 127 9.31 6.59 3.83
N SER A 128 10.05 7.11 2.84
CA SER A 128 10.05 8.52 2.44
C SER A 128 8.65 9.08 2.13
N GLY A 129 7.77 8.31 1.46
CA GLY A 129 6.37 8.66 1.25
C GLY A 129 5.63 8.95 2.56
N SER A 130 5.84 8.10 3.57
CA SER A 130 5.25 8.28 4.89
C SER A 130 5.80 9.52 5.61
N VAL A 131 7.10 9.80 5.47
CA VAL A 131 7.76 10.96 6.08
C VAL A 131 7.24 12.26 5.48
N VAL A 132 7.14 12.35 4.15
CA VAL A 132 6.69 13.59 3.49
C VAL A 132 5.21 13.88 3.73
N ALA A 133 4.38 12.88 4.05
CA ALA A 133 2.97 13.08 4.38
C ALA A 133 2.75 13.84 5.70
N CYS A 134 3.72 13.81 6.62
CA CYS A 134 3.64 14.44 7.93
C CYS A 134 3.71 15.97 7.87
N LYS A 135 3.62 16.64 9.03
CA LYS A 135 3.84 18.10 9.07
C LYS A 135 5.30 18.48 8.83
N ASP A 136 6.19 17.69 9.41
CA ASP A 136 7.66 17.72 9.45
C ASP A 136 8.37 16.59 8.73
N ALA A 137 9.07 16.87 7.63
CA ALA A 137 9.98 15.92 7.00
C ALA A 137 11.45 16.10 7.44
N SER A 138 11.76 16.93 8.45
CA SER A 138 13.16 17.27 8.79
C SER A 138 13.99 16.10 9.33
N VAL A 139 13.35 15.01 9.74
CA VAL A 139 13.99 13.74 10.11
C VAL A 139 14.89 13.19 9.01
N ILE A 140 14.63 13.51 7.74
CA ILE A 140 15.43 13.05 6.58
C ILE A 140 16.88 13.54 6.63
N LYS A 141 17.16 14.59 7.43
CA LYS A 141 18.49 15.14 7.64
C LYS A 141 19.35 14.30 8.57
N TRP A 142 18.76 13.36 9.32
CA TRP A 142 19.46 12.63 10.37
C TRP A 142 20.36 11.56 9.78
N HIS A 143 21.53 11.32 10.38
CA HIS A 143 22.61 10.52 9.78
C HIS A 143 22.21 9.15 9.25
N HIS A 144 21.33 8.41 9.91
CA HIS A 144 20.92 7.08 9.44
C HIS A 144 20.03 7.11 8.18
N LEU A 145 19.35 8.24 7.92
CA LEU A 145 18.61 8.49 6.68
C LEU A 145 19.50 9.21 5.65
N LYS A 146 20.33 10.16 6.10
CA LYS A 146 21.28 10.90 5.26
C LYS A 146 22.41 10.03 4.70
N SER A 147 22.84 8.99 5.41
CA SER A 147 23.85 8.06 4.89
C SER A 147 23.35 7.29 3.66
N ARG A 148 22.03 7.29 3.42
CA ARG A 148 21.40 6.69 2.24
C ARG A 148 21.14 7.72 1.12
N PHE A 149 20.90 8.99 1.47
CA PHE A 149 20.48 10.02 0.52
C PHE A 149 21.17 11.36 0.73
N THR A 150 21.63 11.98 -0.35
CA THR A 150 22.28 13.30 -0.34
C THR A 150 21.33 14.36 -0.89
N ASN A 151 21.21 15.50 -0.22
CA ASN A 151 20.38 16.63 -0.68
C ASN A 151 21.01 17.34 -1.89
N THR A 152 20.99 16.71 -3.05
CA THR A 152 21.57 17.22 -4.30
C THR A 152 20.75 18.36 -4.92
N ILE A 153 19.45 18.44 -4.59
CA ILE A 153 18.53 19.48 -5.08
C ILE A 153 18.61 20.78 -4.25
N GLY A 154 19.32 20.78 -3.12
CA GLY A 154 19.44 21.96 -2.27
C GLY A 154 18.13 22.33 -1.58
N LEU A 155 17.29 21.35 -1.26
CA LEU A 155 16.02 21.57 -0.54
C LEU A 155 16.30 22.18 0.84
N THR A 156 15.73 23.36 1.11
CA THR A 156 15.96 24.11 2.37
C THR A 156 14.74 24.08 3.30
N ASP A 157 13.53 24.02 2.75
CA ASP A 157 12.29 23.88 3.50
C ASP A 157 11.89 22.40 3.61
N PHE A 158 11.79 21.91 4.84
CA PHE A 158 11.47 20.52 5.19
C PHE A 158 10.03 20.35 5.70
N SER A 159 9.17 21.35 5.54
CA SER A 159 7.75 21.21 5.84
C SER A 159 7.16 20.09 4.98
N GLY A 160 6.57 19.07 5.60
CA GLY A 160 5.91 18.02 4.82
C GLY A 160 4.63 18.53 4.15
N LEU A 161 3.93 17.62 3.48
CA LEU A 161 2.65 17.87 2.84
C LEU A 161 1.54 18.19 3.87
N GLN A 162 1.72 17.84 5.15
CA GLN A 162 0.72 18.07 6.20
C GLN A 162 -0.63 17.38 5.89
N LEU A 163 -0.59 16.22 5.22
CA LEU A 163 -1.76 15.38 5.00
C LEU A 163 -2.11 14.64 6.30
N ALA A 164 -1.10 14.10 6.98
CA ALA A 164 -1.24 13.46 8.28
C ALA A 164 -1.34 14.48 9.42
N LEU A 165 -2.14 14.16 10.44
CA LEU A 165 -2.21 14.94 11.69
C LEU A 165 -0.99 14.71 12.62
N VAL A 166 -0.04 13.87 12.20
CA VAL A 166 1.20 13.53 12.90
C VAL A 166 2.30 14.57 12.59
N ASP A 167 3.04 15.01 13.61
CA ASP A 167 4.10 16.00 13.42
C ASP A 167 5.24 15.45 12.55
N SER A 168 5.74 14.26 12.86
CA SER A 168 6.74 13.52 12.08
C SER A 168 6.72 12.04 12.44
N ILE A 169 7.15 11.20 11.50
CA ILE A 169 7.49 9.80 11.76
C ILE A 169 8.98 9.57 11.54
N TYR A 170 9.52 8.52 12.13
CA TYR A 170 10.87 8.03 11.85
C TYR A 170 10.76 6.57 11.40
N PRO A 171 10.85 6.27 10.09
CA PRO A 171 10.79 4.91 9.58
C PRO A 171 12.08 4.15 9.90
N HIS A 172 12.04 2.84 9.73
CA HIS A 172 13.16 1.91 9.96
C HIS A 172 13.71 1.99 11.38
N ALA A 173 12.82 2.13 12.36
CA ALA A 173 13.22 2.26 13.75
C ALA A 173 13.91 0.99 14.26
N HIS A 174 15.03 1.18 14.93
CA HIS A 174 15.85 0.15 15.57
C HIS A 174 16.14 0.53 17.03
N GLU A 175 16.87 -0.31 17.77
CA GLU A 175 17.16 -0.12 19.20
C GLU A 175 17.76 1.27 19.54
N GLY A 176 18.61 1.81 18.65
CA GLY A 176 19.21 3.14 18.81
C GLY A 176 18.29 4.34 18.53
N THR A 177 17.12 4.13 17.91
CA THR A 177 16.29 5.21 17.36
C THR A 177 15.72 6.11 18.45
N LYS A 178 15.31 5.55 19.59
CA LYS A 178 14.77 6.34 20.71
C LYS A 178 15.81 7.32 21.27
N LYS A 179 17.08 6.89 21.39
CA LYS A 179 18.18 7.75 21.85
C LYS A 179 18.47 8.85 20.84
N LEU A 180 18.46 8.52 19.55
CA LEU A 180 18.62 9.49 18.45
C LEU A 180 17.53 10.56 18.47
N ILE A 181 16.26 10.15 18.54
CA ILE A 181 15.11 11.08 18.64
C ILE A 181 15.27 11.97 19.86
N LYS A 182 15.58 11.42 21.04
CA LYS A 182 15.78 12.22 22.27
C LYS A 182 16.91 13.25 22.12
N LYS A 183 17.96 12.95 21.35
CA LYS A 183 19.11 13.85 21.13
C LYS A 183 18.84 14.94 20.10
N GLN A 184 18.07 14.65 19.04
CA GLN A 184 17.93 15.55 17.87
C GLN A 184 16.56 16.21 17.75
N ALA A 185 15.51 15.64 18.35
CA ALA A 185 14.17 16.19 18.27
C ALA A 185 14.03 17.47 19.09
N LYS A 186 13.30 18.44 18.54
CA LYS A 186 12.84 19.59 19.31
C LYS A 186 11.80 19.13 20.34
N PRO A 187 11.81 19.63 21.59
CA PRO A 187 10.84 19.22 22.62
C PRO A 187 9.37 19.39 22.20
N SER A 188 9.07 20.41 21.40
CA SER A 188 7.73 20.72 20.91
C SER A 188 7.26 19.82 19.75
N ARG A 189 8.08 18.86 19.30
CA ARG A 189 7.79 18.04 18.11
C ARG A 189 7.70 16.56 18.48
N LYS A 190 6.53 15.97 18.27
CA LYS A 190 6.35 14.52 18.48
C LYS A 190 6.83 13.74 17.27
N ILE A 191 7.87 12.93 17.44
CA ILE A 191 8.38 12.05 16.38
C ILE A 191 8.01 10.62 16.73
N VAL A 192 7.27 9.94 15.84
CA VAL A 192 6.83 8.56 16.06
C VAL A 192 7.77 7.59 15.35
N PRO A 193 8.61 6.83 16.06
CA PRO A 193 9.42 5.78 15.44
C PRO A 193 8.54 4.58 15.09
N ILE A 194 8.67 4.08 13.86
CA ILE A 194 8.00 2.86 13.39
C ILE A 194 9.03 1.87 12.81
N LYS A 195 8.89 0.59 13.17
CA LYS A 195 9.72 -0.50 12.61
C LYS A 195 9.21 -0.92 11.23
N ASP A 196 9.98 -1.72 10.52
CA ASP A 196 9.66 -2.16 9.13
C ASP A 196 8.35 -2.89 8.97
N ASN A 197 7.92 -3.62 10.00
CA ASN A 197 6.64 -4.29 10.05
C ASN A 197 5.53 -3.46 10.71
N GLN A 198 5.73 -2.16 10.91
CA GLN A 198 4.74 -1.29 11.55
C GLN A 198 4.29 -0.15 10.63
N ALA A 199 3.08 0.33 10.89
CA ALA A 199 2.55 1.53 10.28
C ALA A 199 1.72 2.36 11.28
N LEU A 200 1.54 3.63 10.95
CA LEU A 200 0.51 4.46 11.56
C LEU A 200 -0.70 4.53 10.65
N ALA A 201 -1.83 3.99 11.11
CA ALA A 201 -3.13 4.20 10.50
C ALA A 201 -3.75 5.50 11.04
N VAL A 202 -4.16 6.38 10.15
CA VAL A 202 -4.86 7.63 10.45
C VAL A 202 -6.22 7.56 9.78
N THR A 203 -7.27 7.61 10.59
CA THR A 203 -8.67 7.56 10.16
C THR A 203 -9.43 8.69 10.84
N GLY A 204 -9.67 9.76 10.10
CA GLY A 204 -10.14 11.03 10.66
C GLY A 204 -9.14 11.60 11.65
N GLU A 205 -9.53 11.70 12.93
CA GLU A 205 -8.66 12.14 14.03
C GLU A 205 -7.99 10.97 14.77
N LYS A 206 -8.41 9.73 14.50
CA LYS A 206 -7.87 8.53 15.15
C LYS A 206 -6.50 8.21 14.57
N ILE A 207 -5.52 7.95 15.42
CA ILE A 207 -4.15 7.58 15.04
C ILE A 207 -3.77 6.31 15.81
N GLU A 208 -3.46 5.24 15.09
CA GLU A 208 -3.16 3.92 15.66
C GLU A 208 -1.88 3.33 15.09
N LEU A 209 -1.09 2.68 15.94
CA LEU A 209 0.06 1.89 15.50
C LEU A 209 -0.42 0.46 15.18
N VAL A 210 -0.23 0.05 13.93
CA VAL A 210 -0.62 -1.26 13.41
C VAL A 210 0.60 -2.07 12.95
N GLY A 211 0.40 -3.35 12.60
CA GLY A 211 1.48 -4.24 12.13
C GLY A 211 2.26 -4.94 13.25
N GLN A 212 1.74 -4.94 14.49
CA GLN A 212 2.27 -5.81 15.55
C GLN A 212 1.63 -7.19 15.47
N VAL A 213 2.44 -8.25 15.46
CA VAL A 213 1.95 -9.59 15.77
C VAL A 213 1.63 -9.62 17.26
N GLU A 214 0.35 -9.74 17.62
CA GLU A 214 0.02 -10.29 18.94
C GLU A 214 0.58 -11.70 18.98
N GLN A 215 1.53 -11.96 19.89
CA GLN A 215 2.05 -13.31 20.10
C GLN A 215 0.96 -14.21 20.67
N THR A 216 0.07 -14.73 19.83
CA THR A 216 -0.64 -15.96 20.15
C THR A 216 0.37 -17.12 20.00
N GLN A 217 0.64 -17.83 21.09
CA GLN A 217 1.60 -18.92 21.21
C GLN A 217 1.57 -19.92 20.03
N PRO A 218 2.71 -20.54 19.66
CA PRO A 218 2.78 -21.48 18.55
C PRO A 218 2.10 -22.80 18.93
N LYS A 219 0.89 -23.03 18.42
CA LYS A 219 0.31 -24.38 18.36
C LYS A 219 0.38 -24.92 16.92
N GLN A 220 1.26 -25.90 16.75
CA GLN A 220 1.23 -26.99 15.75
C GLN A 220 1.65 -26.71 14.29
N GLN A 221 2.97 -26.76 14.03
CA GLN A 221 3.55 -26.83 12.67
C GLN A 221 3.44 -28.22 11.98
N LYS A 222 3.05 -29.29 12.70
CA LYS A 222 2.86 -30.65 12.12
C LYS A 222 1.45 -30.90 11.56
N SER A 223 0.46 -30.10 11.96
CA SER A 223 -0.93 -30.21 11.49
C SER A 223 -1.12 -29.56 10.11
N SER A 224 -0.26 -28.59 9.78
CA SER A 224 -0.31 -27.78 8.55
C SER A 224 -0.05 -28.60 7.27
N GLU A 225 0.92 -29.51 7.21
CA GLU A 225 1.19 -30.30 5.99
C GLU A 225 0.04 -31.27 5.64
N ILE A 226 -0.61 -31.85 6.64
CA ILE A 226 -1.77 -32.74 6.47
C ILE A 226 -3.05 -31.93 6.16
N MET A 227 -3.16 -30.71 6.66
CA MET A 227 -4.25 -29.78 6.32
C MET A 227 -4.07 -29.18 4.91
N LEU A 228 -2.83 -28.94 4.48
CA LEU A 228 -2.47 -28.39 3.17
C LEU A 228 -2.82 -29.33 2.01
N SER A 229 -2.59 -30.63 2.16
CA SER A 229 -3.01 -31.63 1.16
C SER A 229 -4.54 -31.75 1.05
N ARG A 230 -5.25 -31.58 2.18
CA ARG A 230 -6.73 -31.51 2.21
C ARG A 230 -7.26 -30.20 1.62
N LEU A 231 -6.56 -29.09 1.78
CA LEU A 231 -6.91 -27.77 1.24
C LEU A 231 -6.76 -27.71 -0.29
N THR A 232 -5.76 -28.37 -0.89
CA THR A 232 -5.66 -28.50 -2.36
C THR A 232 -6.80 -29.30 -2.96
N ASP A 233 -7.22 -30.38 -2.30
CA ASP A 233 -8.35 -31.20 -2.77
C ASP A 233 -9.70 -30.51 -2.54
N SER A 234 -9.88 -29.78 -1.43
CA SER A 234 -11.10 -29.00 -1.17
C SER A 234 -11.25 -27.78 -2.08
N ASN A 235 -10.14 -27.25 -2.63
CA ASN A 235 -10.16 -26.11 -3.54
C ASN A 235 -10.43 -26.50 -5.00
N ARG A 236 -10.37 -27.79 -5.38
CA ARG A 236 -10.65 -28.21 -6.77
C ARG A 236 -11.97 -27.68 -7.33
N PRO A 237 -13.10 -27.75 -6.59
CA PRO A 237 -14.37 -27.21 -7.06
C PRO A 237 -14.32 -25.68 -7.23
N LEU A 238 -13.62 -24.99 -6.33
CA LEU A 238 -13.47 -23.53 -6.39
C LEU A 238 -12.61 -23.11 -7.59
N ILE A 239 -11.50 -23.82 -7.84
CA ILE A 239 -10.62 -23.59 -8.98
C ILE A 239 -11.35 -23.87 -10.30
N ALA A 240 -12.16 -24.93 -10.35
CA ALA A 240 -12.97 -25.26 -11.52
C ALA A 240 -13.98 -24.13 -11.80
N ARG A 241 -14.78 -23.75 -10.79
CA ARG A 241 -15.74 -22.64 -10.90
C ARG A 241 -15.07 -21.32 -11.30
N ALA A 242 -13.90 -21.02 -10.74
CA ALA A 242 -13.14 -19.83 -11.10
C ALA A 242 -12.62 -19.86 -12.54
N ARG A 243 -12.22 -21.02 -13.06
CA ARG A 243 -11.84 -21.18 -14.48
C ARG A 243 -13.04 -21.06 -15.41
N ASP A 244 -14.17 -21.64 -15.04
CA ASP A 244 -15.41 -21.60 -15.83
C ASP A 244 -15.93 -20.17 -15.90
N ALA A 245 -15.95 -19.45 -14.78
CA ALA A 245 -16.29 -18.03 -14.72
C ALA A 245 -15.30 -17.16 -15.52
N LEU A 246 -13.99 -17.47 -15.48
CA LEU A 246 -12.99 -16.77 -16.30
C LEU A 246 -13.26 -16.96 -17.80
N THR A 247 -13.56 -18.20 -18.19
CA THR A 247 -13.86 -18.57 -19.58
C THR A 247 -15.14 -17.88 -20.06
N LEU A 248 -16.19 -17.89 -19.24
CA LEU A 248 -17.46 -17.24 -19.52
C LEU A 248 -17.28 -15.73 -19.69
N LEU A 249 -16.63 -15.06 -18.73
CA LEU A 249 -16.39 -13.62 -18.81
C LEU A 249 -15.57 -13.23 -20.05
N GLN A 250 -14.56 -14.03 -20.40
CA GLN A 250 -13.71 -13.78 -21.56
C GLN A 250 -14.42 -13.99 -22.90
N SER A 251 -15.46 -14.83 -22.95
CA SER A 251 -16.23 -15.11 -24.17
C SER A 251 -17.42 -14.16 -24.34
N THR A 252 -18.11 -13.79 -23.26
CA THR A 252 -19.31 -12.94 -23.33
C THR A 252 -19.01 -11.44 -23.25
N HIS A 253 -17.89 -11.06 -22.60
CA HIS A 253 -17.55 -9.66 -22.36
C HIS A 253 -16.04 -9.41 -22.56
N PRO A 254 -15.54 -9.43 -23.80
CA PRO A 254 -14.13 -9.22 -24.11
C PRO A 254 -13.58 -7.88 -23.58
N ASP A 255 -14.43 -6.87 -23.40
CA ASP A 255 -14.09 -5.55 -22.84
C ASP A 255 -13.79 -5.60 -21.33
N LEU A 256 -14.20 -6.66 -20.62
CA LEU A 256 -13.89 -6.89 -19.20
C LEU A 256 -12.55 -7.60 -18.99
N ARG A 257 -11.79 -7.90 -20.07
CA ARG A 257 -10.47 -8.56 -20.00
C ARG A 257 -9.47 -7.88 -19.06
N ASP A 258 -9.59 -6.57 -18.88
CA ASP A 258 -8.71 -5.78 -17.99
C ASP A 258 -9.45 -5.24 -16.74
N SER A 259 -10.54 -5.91 -16.34
CA SER A 259 -11.30 -5.58 -15.13
C SER A 259 -10.65 -6.13 -13.84
N SER A 260 -10.90 -5.49 -12.68
CA SER A 260 -10.35 -5.85 -11.36
C SER A 260 -10.75 -7.26 -11.04
N GLN A 261 -12.02 -7.56 -11.33
CA GLN A 261 -12.65 -8.83 -11.01
C GLN A 261 -11.95 -9.95 -11.77
N LEU A 262 -11.60 -9.74 -13.04
CA LEU A 262 -10.86 -10.74 -13.81
C LEU A 262 -9.43 -10.92 -13.30
N LEU A 263 -8.71 -9.84 -12.98
CA LEU A 263 -7.35 -9.91 -12.44
C LEU A 263 -7.29 -10.59 -11.07
N ILE A 264 -8.24 -10.28 -10.17
CA ILE A 264 -8.34 -10.93 -8.85
C ILE A 264 -8.74 -12.39 -9.01
N LEU A 265 -9.65 -12.73 -9.93
CA LEU A 265 -10.04 -14.12 -10.18
C LEU A 265 -8.86 -14.92 -10.78
N GLN A 266 -8.08 -14.34 -11.69
CA GLN A 266 -6.85 -14.94 -12.22
C GLN A 266 -5.77 -15.11 -11.15
N TRP A 267 -5.60 -14.13 -10.27
CA TRP A 267 -4.69 -14.23 -9.12
C TRP A 267 -5.15 -15.32 -8.15
N ALA A 268 -6.43 -15.34 -7.76
CA ALA A 268 -6.99 -16.36 -6.89
C ALA A 268 -6.80 -17.76 -7.49
N VAL A 269 -7.05 -17.94 -8.79
CA VAL A 269 -6.78 -19.20 -9.50
C VAL A 269 -5.30 -19.59 -9.43
N ARG A 270 -4.37 -18.64 -9.61
CA ARG A 270 -2.92 -18.92 -9.52
C ARG A 270 -2.51 -19.35 -8.11
N VAL A 271 -3.00 -18.66 -7.07
CA VAL A 271 -2.73 -18.98 -5.67
C VAL A 271 -3.30 -20.35 -5.30
N LEU A 272 -4.57 -20.61 -5.65
CA LEU A 272 -5.24 -21.87 -5.32
C LEU A 272 -4.69 -23.08 -6.08
N LYS A 273 -4.12 -22.89 -7.28
CA LYS A 273 -3.46 -23.97 -8.05
C LYS A 273 -2.12 -24.40 -7.47
N LYS A 274 -1.36 -23.47 -6.88
CA LYS A 274 -0.02 -23.72 -6.34
C LYS A 274 0.13 -23.09 -4.94
N PRO A 275 -0.72 -23.49 -3.97
CA PRO A 275 -0.80 -22.85 -2.66
C PRO A 275 0.51 -22.92 -1.87
N GLU A 276 1.39 -23.86 -2.19
CA GLU A 276 2.73 -23.98 -1.62
C GLU A 276 3.65 -22.79 -1.92
N ASN A 277 3.38 -22.02 -2.98
CA ASN A 277 4.19 -20.86 -3.38
C ASN A 277 3.74 -19.54 -2.73
N TYR A 278 2.73 -19.57 -1.86
CA TYR A 278 2.09 -18.37 -1.30
C TYR A 278 1.90 -18.52 0.21
N GLY A 279 1.94 -17.38 0.92
CA GLY A 279 1.73 -17.33 2.37
C GLY A 279 0.28 -17.65 2.77
N ASP A 280 0.06 -17.93 4.06
CA ASP A 280 -1.27 -18.29 4.59
C ASP A 280 -2.34 -17.23 4.30
N THR A 281 -1.99 -15.95 4.38
CA THR A 281 -2.92 -14.86 4.11
C THR A 281 -3.24 -14.72 2.63
N ASP A 282 -2.26 -14.83 1.74
CA ASP A 282 -2.51 -14.86 0.29
C ASP A 282 -3.47 -16.00 -0.06
N ARG A 283 -3.26 -17.20 0.52
CA ARG A 283 -4.16 -18.35 0.35
C ARG A 283 -5.57 -18.07 0.84
N ARG A 284 -5.71 -17.51 2.04
CA ARG A 284 -7.00 -17.17 2.64
C ARG A 284 -7.73 -16.09 1.84
N ASN A 285 -7.02 -15.06 1.41
CA ASN A 285 -7.56 -13.99 0.59
C ASN A 285 -7.97 -14.50 -0.80
N ALA A 286 -7.19 -15.39 -1.41
CA ALA A 286 -7.55 -16.02 -2.67
C ALA A 286 -8.87 -16.81 -2.56
N GLN A 287 -9.09 -17.53 -1.45
CA GLN A 287 -10.36 -18.22 -1.21
C GLN A 287 -11.52 -17.25 -1.00
N ILE A 288 -11.38 -16.27 -0.09
CA ILE A 288 -12.45 -15.32 0.25
C ILE A 288 -12.82 -14.46 -0.96
N GLN A 289 -11.82 -13.86 -1.61
CA GLN A 289 -12.04 -12.93 -2.72
C GLN A 289 -12.44 -13.66 -4.00
N GLY A 290 -11.87 -14.84 -4.27
CA GLY A 290 -12.31 -15.71 -5.35
C GLY A 290 -13.78 -16.09 -5.21
N LEU A 291 -14.23 -16.47 -4.01
CA LEU A 291 -15.64 -16.76 -3.73
C LEU A 291 -16.55 -15.55 -3.88
N LYS A 292 -16.14 -14.36 -3.38
CA LYS A 292 -16.91 -13.12 -3.53
C LYS A 292 -17.15 -12.77 -4.99
N ILE A 293 -16.10 -12.81 -5.82
CA ILE A 293 -16.21 -12.50 -7.26
C ILE A 293 -17.06 -13.56 -7.97
N LEU A 294 -16.88 -14.84 -7.66
CA LEU A 294 -17.70 -15.90 -8.22
C LEU A 294 -19.19 -15.73 -7.89
N ASN A 295 -19.52 -15.35 -6.66
CA ASN A 295 -20.90 -15.11 -6.26
C ASN A 295 -21.47 -13.84 -6.94
N SER A 296 -20.67 -12.79 -7.09
CA SER A 296 -21.06 -11.58 -7.83
C SER A 296 -21.35 -11.89 -9.30
N ILE A 297 -20.49 -12.64 -9.97
CA ILE A 297 -20.71 -13.10 -11.36
C ILE A 297 -21.97 -13.96 -11.41
N SER A 298 -22.11 -14.93 -10.50
CA SER A 298 -23.29 -15.79 -10.46
C SER A 298 -24.58 -14.97 -10.29
N GLN A 299 -24.61 -13.96 -9.42
CA GLN A 299 -25.79 -13.12 -9.21
C GLN A 299 -26.08 -12.19 -10.39
N GLN A 300 -25.05 -11.65 -11.02
CA GLN A 300 -25.18 -10.71 -12.13
C GLN A 300 -25.56 -11.40 -13.45
N TYR A 301 -25.24 -12.69 -13.59
CA TYR A 301 -25.41 -13.45 -14.83
C TYR A 301 -26.27 -14.71 -14.66
N SER A 302 -26.99 -14.86 -13.54
CA SER A 302 -28.12 -15.80 -13.42
C SER A 302 -29.39 -15.13 -13.95
N ALA A 303 -29.49 -14.99 -15.27
CA ALA A 303 -30.71 -14.69 -16.00
C ALA A 303 -30.64 -15.39 -17.37
#